data_AF-A0A8J5I2T4-F1
#
_entry.id   AF-A0A8J5I2T4-F1
#
_cell.length_a   1.000
_cell.length_b   1.000
_cell.length_c   1.000
_cell.angle_alpha   90.00
_cell.angle_beta   90.00
_cell.angle_gamma   90.00
#
_symmetry.space_group_name_H-M   'P 1'
#
loop_
_entity.id
_entity.type
_entity.pdbx_description
1 polymer ?
#
loop_
_entity_poly.entity_id
_entity_poly.type
_entity_poly.pdbx_seq_one_letter_code
_entity_poly.pdbx_strand_id
1 'polypeptide(L)'
;MIPRSLPPAASAALGRRHLGVPASAEKLLLPFVSVCFVSVILVLSAISGLAASSAFFARCPSPADVHRGAAHLPAFAYYIVGGRGDVRRVLRLLLAVYHPRNRYLLHLSADAPESERSDLAARVWLTIPAARAFGNVDVVGKAGAMTPMGSSGLAATLHAASALLRLDDGWDWFVTLNAADYPLITQDDLIYVFSDVPRNLSFMDHTSDLGWKEEQRVQPIIVDAGIYLAKRKNYFQASDNRDTPESFKFFTGSPWVILSRSFVEYCILGWDNLPRTLLLYFTNVILSEESYFHSLICNSADFQNTTVNNDLRYMVWDDPPGIEPHLLNTTDYAEMIKSGVPFARQFRHGDAVLDKIDSTILKRRNNKAVPGAWCSAKKWWMDPCSQWGNADIVKPGPRAKEFARLMQKLLNDWKSESNSCLS
;
A
#
# COMPACT_ATOMS: atom_id res chain seq x y z
N MET A 1 -25.36 -0.09 82.64
CA MET A 1 -25.96 1.12 82.03
C MET A 1 -26.86 0.67 80.88
N ILE A 2 -28.16 0.89 81.03
CA ILE A 2 -29.18 0.93 79.95
C ILE A 2 -29.47 2.44 79.72
N PRO A 3 -30.04 2.98 78.61
CA PRO A 3 -30.46 2.41 77.31
C PRO A 3 -30.00 3.23 76.06
N ARG A 4 -30.27 2.74 74.85
CA ARG A 4 -31.20 3.41 73.89
C ARG A 4 -31.60 2.51 72.72
N SER A 5 -32.85 2.70 72.34
CA SER A 5 -33.78 1.93 71.50
C SER A 5 -33.80 2.34 70.03
N LEU A 6 -34.14 1.42 69.10
CA LEU A 6 -35.37 1.42 68.26
C LEU A 6 -35.39 0.20 67.29
N PRO A 7 -36.57 -0.26 66.80
CA PRO A 7 -36.85 -1.58 66.20
C PRO A 7 -37.20 -1.50 64.68
N PRO A 8 -37.98 -2.43 64.09
CA PRO A 8 -37.65 -3.81 63.67
C PRO A 8 -37.72 -3.97 62.13
N ALA A 9 -37.22 -5.07 61.56
CA ALA A 9 -37.51 -5.43 60.16
C ALA A 9 -37.78 -6.94 59.99
N ALA A 10 -39.07 -7.21 59.77
CA ALA A 10 -39.70 -8.26 58.96
C ALA A 10 -39.06 -9.66 58.87
N SER A 11 -39.81 -10.63 59.40
CA SER A 11 -39.81 -12.03 58.99
C SER A 11 -40.17 -12.17 57.50
N ALA A 12 -39.33 -12.86 56.73
CA ALA A 12 -39.69 -13.39 55.43
C ALA A 12 -39.31 -14.88 55.39
N ALA A 13 -40.31 -15.72 55.62
CA ALA A 13 -40.22 -17.15 55.37
C ALA A 13 -40.03 -17.38 53.85
N LEU A 14 -38.83 -17.78 53.44
CA LEU A 14 -38.62 -18.30 52.08
C LEU A 14 -39.21 -19.72 52.01
N GLY A 15 -40.48 -19.79 51.62
CA GLY A 15 -41.06 -21.04 51.14
C GLY A 15 -40.32 -21.49 49.88
N ARG A 16 -39.59 -22.62 49.98
CA ARG A 16 -39.15 -23.38 48.80
C ARG A 16 -40.40 -23.86 48.04
N ARG A 17 -40.86 -23.09 47.06
CA ARG A 17 -41.71 -23.61 45.99
C ARG A 17 -40.79 -24.29 44.98
N HIS A 18 -40.77 -25.62 45.01
CA HIS A 18 -40.36 -26.42 43.87
C HIS A 18 -41.31 -26.10 42.71
N LEU A 19 -40.90 -25.19 41.82
CA LEU A 19 -41.44 -25.11 40.48
C LEU A 19 -40.90 -26.33 39.73
N GLY A 20 -41.64 -27.44 39.82
CA GLY A 20 -41.44 -28.56 38.92
C GLY A 20 -41.70 -28.10 37.50
N VAL A 21 -40.64 -27.97 36.71
CA VAL A 21 -40.76 -27.92 35.26
C VAL A 21 -41.33 -29.28 34.84
N PRO A 22 -42.45 -29.34 34.09
CA PRO A 22 -43.01 -30.61 33.67
C PRO A 22 -41.97 -31.36 32.82
N ALA A 23 -41.72 -32.64 33.14
CA ALA A 23 -40.74 -33.51 32.47
C ALA A 23 -40.99 -33.74 30.96
N SER A 24 -42.06 -33.16 30.41
CA SER A 24 -42.33 -33.11 28.96
C SER A 24 -41.65 -31.92 28.26
N ALA A 25 -41.33 -30.84 28.98
CA ALA A 25 -40.70 -29.65 28.40
C ALA A 25 -39.21 -29.86 28.10
N GLU A 26 -38.48 -30.61 28.94
CA GLU A 26 -37.08 -30.96 28.68
C GLU A 26 -36.91 -31.91 27.48
N LYS A 27 -37.90 -32.79 27.24
CA LYS A 27 -37.87 -33.75 26.13
C LYS A 27 -38.07 -33.09 24.75
N LEU A 28 -38.67 -31.91 24.69
CA LEU A 28 -38.82 -31.13 23.44
C LEU A 28 -37.74 -30.06 23.25
N LEU A 29 -37.03 -29.66 24.30
CA LEU A 29 -36.06 -28.57 24.22
C LEU A 29 -34.82 -28.96 23.39
N LEU A 30 -34.25 -30.13 23.66
CA LEU A 30 -33.09 -30.66 22.92
C LEU A 30 -33.33 -30.85 21.41
N PRO A 31 -34.43 -31.50 20.96
CA PRO A 31 -34.69 -31.62 19.53
C PRO A 31 -34.99 -30.26 18.90
N PHE A 32 -35.64 -29.33 19.60
CA PHE A 32 -35.88 -27.98 19.08
C PHE A 32 -34.58 -27.17 18.90
N VAL A 33 -33.67 -27.23 19.88
CA VAL A 33 -32.34 -26.59 19.79
C VAL A 33 -31.51 -27.23 18.67
N SER A 34 -31.56 -28.54 18.51
CA SER A 34 -30.86 -29.26 17.42
C SER A 34 -31.40 -28.85 16.05
N VAL A 35 -32.73 -28.79 15.87
CA VAL A 35 -33.36 -28.36 14.62
C VAL A 35 -33.05 -26.89 14.32
N CYS A 36 -33.06 -26.01 15.32
CA CYS A 36 -32.65 -24.61 15.16
C CYS A 36 -31.17 -24.50 14.77
N PHE A 37 -30.29 -25.27 15.39
CA PHE A 37 -28.85 -25.28 15.09
C PHE A 37 -28.57 -25.78 13.67
N VAL A 38 -29.21 -26.88 13.26
CA VAL A 38 -29.11 -27.41 11.89
C VAL A 38 -29.70 -26.43 10.88
N SER A 39 -30.84 -25.79 11.20
CA SER A 39 -31.45 -24.78 10.33
C SER A 39 -30.54 -23.56 10.17
N VAL A 40 -29.90 -23.10 11.25
CA VAL A 40 -28.92 -22.01 11.19
C VAL A 40 -27.71 -22.41 10.36
N ILE A 41 -27.19 -23.64 10.50
CA ILE A 41 -26.09 -24.15 9.67
C ILE A 41 -26.48 -24.20 8.20
N LEU A 42 -27.68 -24.69 7.87
CA LEU A 42 -28.17 -24.78 6.49
C LEU A 42 -28.39 -23.39 5.88
N VAL A 43 -28.90 -22.44 6.66
CA VAL A 43 -29.03 -21.04 6.21
C VAL A 43 -27.66 -20.41 5.99
N LEU A 44 -26.72 -20.60 6.92
CA LEU A 44 -25.35 -20.11 6.76
C LEU A 44 -24.65 -20.77 5.56
N SER A 45 -24.80 -22.08 5.34
CA SER A 45 -24.22 -22.77 4.20
C SER A 45 -24.87 -22.35 2.89
N ALA A 46 -26.18 -22.09 2.87
CA ALA A 46 -26.88 -21.56 1.70
C ALA A 46 -26.42 -20.14 1.36
N ILE A 47 -26.24 -19.27 2.37
CA ILE A 47 -25.72 -17.90 2.18
C ILE A 47 -24.26 -17.95 1.67
N SER A 48 -23.42 -18.81 2.25
CA SER A 48 -22.04 -19.02 1.79
C SER A 48 -22.00 -19.61 0.38
N GLY A 49 -22.88 -20.57 0.08
CA GLY A 49 -23.01 -21.20 -1.24
C GLY A 49 -23.50 -20.23 -2.31
N LEU A 50 -24.43 -19.33 -1.99
CA LEU A 50 -24.91 -18.26 -2.89
C LEU A 50 -23.82 -17.21 -3.15
N ALA A 51 -23.07 -16.80 -2.11
CA ALA A 51 -21.95 -15.87 -2.25
C ALA A 51 -20.83 -16.48 -3.11
N ALA A 52 -20.46 -17.74 -2.84
CA ALA A 52 -19.51 -18.49 -3.65
C ALA A 52 -20.00 -18.62 -5.09
N SER A 53 -21.24 -19.04 -5.30
CA SER A 53 -21.84 -19.18 -6.63
C SER A 53 -21.79 -17.86 -7.40
N SER A 54 -22.15 -16.72 -6.79
CA SER A 54 -22.07 -15.42 -7.46
C SER A 54 -20.65 -15.02 -7.87
N ALA A 55 -19.62 -15.46 -7.14
CA ALA A 55 -18.21 -15.26 -7.49
C ALA A 55 -17.71 -16.27 -8.54
N PHE A 56 -18.28 -17.48 -8.60
CA PHE A 56 -17.98 -18.49 -9.61
C PHE A 56 -18.70 -18.25 -10.96
N PHE A 57 -19.88 -17.61 -10.94
CA PHE A 57 -20.66 -17.26 -12.13
C PHE A 57 -20.42 -15.82 -12.62
N ALA A 58 -19.53 -15.06 -11.97
CA ALA A 58 -19.11 -13.77 -12.49
C ALA A 58 -18.32 -13.99 -13.78
N ARG A 59 -18.75 -13.36 -14.88
CA ARG A 59 -18.07 -13.43 -16.18
C ARG A 59 -16.61 -13.01 -16.01
N CYS A 60 -15.66 -13.90 -16.34
CA CYS A 60 -14.26 -13.51 -16.44
C CYS A 60 -14.14 -12.37 -17.46
N PRO A 61 -13.56 -11.23 -17.08
CA PRO A 61 -13.32 -10.14 -18.01
C PRO A 61 -12.40 -10.62 -19.14
N SER A 62 -12.71 -10.18 -20.36
CA SER A 62 -11.84 -10.34 -21.52
C SER A 62 -10.64 -9.41 -21.38
N PRO A 63 -9.46 -9.75 -21.92
CA PRO A 63 -8.37 -8.78 -22.11
C PRO A 63 -8.79 -7.50 -22.86
N ALA A 64 -9.89 -7.55 -23.63
CA ALA A 64 -10.49 -6.39 -24.28
C ALA A 64 -11.28 -5.44 -23.33
N ASP A 65 -11.49 -5.82 -22.07
CA ASP A 65 -12.31 -5.05 -21.12
C ASP A 65 -11.53 -3.92 -20.42
N VAL A 66 -10.22 -3.82 -20.67
CA VAL A 66 -9.37 -2.73 -20.19
C VAL A 66 -8.51 -2.21 -21.35
N HIS A 67 -8.83 -1.02 -21.85
CA HIS A 67 -8.09 -0.42 -22.95
C HIS A 67 -6.79 0.21 -22.46
N ARG A 68 -5.68 -0.01 -23.17
CA ARG A 68 -4.33 0.42 -22.79
C ARG A 68 -3.72 1.40 -23.80
N GLY A 69 -2.63 2.05 -23.39
CA GLY A 69 -1.84 2.95 -24.25
C GLY A 69 -2.22 4.42 -24.13
N ALA A 70 -1.49 5.26 -24.87
CA ALA A 70 -1.49 6.72 -24.69
C ALA A 70 -2.85 7.41 -24.88
N ALA A 71 -3.75 6.82 -25.67
CA ALA A 71 -5.10 7.37 -25.93
C ALA A 71 -6.14 6.99 -24.86
N HIS A 72 -5.79 6.11 -23.92
CA HIS A 72 -6.70 5.61 -22.88
C HIS A 72 -6.29 6.09 -21.50
N LEU A 73 -7.17 5.93 -20.50
CA LEU A 73 -6.83 6.28 -19.12
C LEU A 73 -5.58 5.55 -18.64
N PRO A 74 -4.78 6.18 -17.77
CA PRO A 74 -3.57 5.55 -17.29
C PRO A 74 -3.83 4.35 -16.38
N ALA A 75 -2.77 3.60 -16.16
CA ALA A 75 -2.73 2.50 -15.21
C ALA A 75 -1.42 2.49 -14.42
N PHE A 76 -1.52 1.98 -13.20
CA PHE A 76 -0.42 1.98 -12.24
C PHE A 76 -0.01 0.54 -11.93
N ALA A 77 1.30 0.31 -11.81
CA ALA A 77 1.88 -0.88 -11.22
C ALA A 77 2.29 -0.57 -9.78
N TYR A 78 1.53 -1.10 -8.82
CA TYR A 78 1.81 -0.95 -7.40
C TYR A 78 2.70 -2.07 -6.91
N TYR A 79 3.84 -1.70 -6.32
CA TYR A 79 4.64 -2.58 -5.50
C TYR A 79 4.34 -2.28 -4.03
N ILE A 80 3.64 -3.21 -3.36
CA ILE A 80 3.20 -3.04 -1.96
C ILE A 80 3.99 -3.97 -1.06
N VAL A 81 4.78 -3.37 -0.18
CA VAL A 81 5.73 -4.07 0.69
C VAL A 81 5.23 -4.15 2.13
N GLY A 82 5.49 -5.27 2.79
CA GLY A 82 5.34 -5.42 4.24
C GLY A 82 6.38 -6.36 4.81
N GLY A 83 6.45 -6.44 6.14
CA GLY A 83 7.27 -7.40 6.85
C GLY A 83 6.46 -8.48 7.56
N ARG A 84 7.12 -9.15 8.50
CA ARG A 84 6.46 -10.08 9.43
C ARG A 84 5.31 -9.38 10.17
N GLY A 85 4.13 -9.99 10.15
CA GLY A 85 2.93 -9.49 10.82
C GLY A 85 2.10 -8.50 9.99
N ASP A 86 2.57 -8.11 8.80
CA ASP A 86 1.91 -7.06 8.00
C ASP A 86 0.84 -7.58 7.04
N VAL A 87 0.50 -8.88 7.06
CA VAL A 87 -0.54 -9.48 6.21
C VAL A 87 -1.81 -8.64 6.17
N ARG A 88 -2.30 -8.20 7.33
CA ARG A 88 -3.53 -7.39 7.43
C ARG A 88 -3.35 -5.97 6.92
N ARG A 89 -2.17 -5.37 7.12
CA ARG A 89 -1.84 -4.02 6.67
C ARG A 89 -1.73 -3.96 5.15
N VAL A 90 -0.97 -4.88 4.57
CA VAL A 90 -0.81 -5.01 3.12
C VAL A 90 -2.16 -5.28 2.46
N LEU A 91 -3.00 -6.17 3.02
CA LEU A 91 -4.34 -6.41 2.50
C LEU A 91 -5.23 -5.16 2.60
N ARG A 92 -5.21 -4.45 3.74
CA ARG A 92 -5.98 -3.21 3.92
C ARG A 92 -5.56 -2.15 2.91
N LEU A 93 -4.26 -1.97 2.72
CA LEU A 93 -3.70 -1.03 1.76
C LEU A 93 -4.07 -1.41 0.32
N LEU A 94 -3.91 -2.68 -0.07
CA LEU A 94 -4.35 -3.17 -1.37
C LEU A 94 -5.83 -2.83 -1.62
N LEU A 95 -6.71 -3.11 -0.67
CA LEU A 95 -8.14 -2.79 -0.79
C LEU A 95 -8.39 -1.28 -0.93
N ALA A 96 -7.57 -0.46 -0.27
CA ALA A 96 -7.65 1.00 -0.35
C ALA A 96 -7.20 1.55 -1.73
N VAL A 97 -6.27 0.86 -2.40
CA VAL A 97 -5.73 1.28 -3.71
C VAL A 97 -6.19 0.39 -4.88
N TYR A 98 -7.10 -0.56 -4.67
CA TYR A 98 -7.50 -1.53 -5.70
C TYR A 98 -8.34 -0.89 -6.81
N HIS A 99 -7.97 -1.15 -8.06
CA HIS A 99 -8.70 -0.81 -9.26
C HIS A 99 -8.39 -1.87 -10.34
N PRO A 100 -9.37 -2.35 -11.14
CA PRO A 100 -9.16 -3.40 -12.14
C PRO A 100 -8.13 -3.07 -13.23
N ARG A 101 -7.92 -1.77 -13.50
CA ARG A 101 -6.91 -1.31 -14.48
C ARG A 101 -5.47 -1.50 -14.00
N ASN A 102 -5.23 -1.51 -12.71
CA ASN A 102 -3.88 -1.45 -12.18
C ASN A 102 -3.31 -2.85 -12.02
N ARG A 103 -1.99 -2.96 -11.94
CA ARG A 103 -1.26 -4.18 -11.60
C ARG A 103 -0.73 -4.08 -10.19
N TYR A 104 -0.77 -5.17 -9.43
CA TYR A 104 -0.33 -5.18 -8.04
C TYR A 104 0.64 -6.34 -7.81
N LEU A 105 1.79 -6.04 -7.24
CA LEU A 105 2.72 -7.04 -6.72
C LEU A 105 2.90 -6.82 -5.22
N LEU A 106 2.44 -7.78 -4.43
CA LEU A 106 2.54 -7.76 -2.97
C LEU A 106 3.78 -8.53 -2.54
N HIS A 107 4.54 -7.97 -1.61
CA HIS A 107 5.79 -8.58 -1.15
C HIS A 107 5.89 -8.48 0.37
N LEU A 108 5.85 -9.63 1.05
CA LEU A 108 6.27 -9.72 2.45
C LEU A 108 7.74 -10.14 2.51
N SER A 109 8.58 -9.35 3.18
CA SER A 109 10.04 -9.56 3.22
C SER A 109 10.44 -10.95 3.77
N ALA A 110 11.71 -11.32 3.57
CA ALA A 110 12.24 -12.64 3.94
C ALA A 110 12.08 -13.00 5.43
N ASP A 111 11.90 -12.02 6.31
CA ASP A 111 11.63 -12.24 7.73
C ASP A 111 10.18 -12.67 8.01
N ALA A 112 9.23 -12.47 7.10
CA ALA A 112 7.89 -13.04 7.17
C ALA A 112 7.91 -14.53 6.77
N PRO A 113 7.27 -15.43 7.54
CA PRO A 113 7.22 -16.85 7.22
C PRO A 113 6.41 -17.12 5.95
N GLU A 114 6.67 -18.25 5.30
CA GLU A 114 5.94 -18.69 4.10
C GLU A 114 4.43 -18.84 4.36
N SER A 115 4.04 -19.20 5.59
CA SER A 115 2.65 -19.26 6.02
C SER A 115 1.94 -17.91 5.94
N GLU A 116 2.62 -16.80 6.26
CA GLU A 116 2.05 -15.46 6.14
C GLU A 116 1.89 -15.04 4.67
N ARG A 117 2.84 -15.40 3.81
CA ARG A 117 2.73 -15.15 2.35
C ARG A 117 1.58 -15.94 1.73
N SER A 118 1.43 -17.20 2.14
CA SER A 118 0.33 -18.06 1.72
C SER A 118 -1.02 -17.55 2.25
N ASP A 119 -1.07 -17.08 3.50
CA ASP A 119 -2.26 -16.44 4.07
C ASP A 119 -2.62 -15.16 3.32
N LEU A 120 -1.64 -14.31 2.98
CA LEU A 120 -1.87 -13.11 2.18
C LEU A 120 -2.47 -13.46 0.81
N ALA A 121 -1.87 -14.41 0.08
CA ALA A 121 -2.38 -14.87 -1.22
C ALA A 121 -3.81 -15.41 -1.12
N ALA A 122 -4.09 -16.25 -0.13
CA ALA A 122 -5.43 -16.78 0.12
C ALA A 122 -6.44 -15.67 0.44
N ARG A 123 -6.06 -14.68 1.26
CA ARG A 123 -6.92 -13.55 1.61
C ARG A 123 -7.23 -12.66 0.41
N VAL A 124 -6.24 -12.35 -0.42
CA VAL A 124 -6.46 -11.58 -1.65
C VAL A 124 -7.49 -12.28 -2.52
N TRP A 125 -7.31 -13.59 -2.75
CA TRP A 125 -8.21 -14.42 -3.54
C TRP A 125 -9.65 -14.42 -3.00
N LEU A 126 -9.82 -14.50 -1.67
CA LEU A 126 -11.12 -14.58 -1.02
C LEU A 126 -11.81 -13.21 -0.87
N THR A 127 -11.06 -12.12 -0.74
CA THR A 127 -11.60 -10.81 -0.35
C THR A 127 -11.98 -9.95 -1.56
N ILE A 128 -11.31 -10.14 -2.70
CA ILE A 128 -11.47 -9.28 -3.88
C ILE A 128 -11.88 -10.13 -5.09
N PRO A 129 -13.20 -10.34 -5.32
CA PRO A 129 -13.67 -11.10 -6.48
C PRO A 129 -13.15 -10.55 -7.82
N ALA A 130 -13.04 -9.22 -7.92
CA ALA A 130 -12.46 -8.57 -9.09
C ALA A 130 -10.97 -8.93 -9.28
N ALA A 131 -10.16 -9.00 -8.23
CA ALA A 131 -8.74 -9.33 -8.37
C ALA A 131 -8.54 -10.72 -8.96
N ARG A 132 -9.38 -11.67 -8.55
CA ARG A 132 -9.42 -13.02 -9.12
C ARG A 132 -9.84 -12.98 -10.60
N ALA A 133 -10.86 -12.18 -10.93
CA ALA A 133 -11.41 -12.15 -12.28
C ALA A 133 -10.46 -11.47 -13.28
N PHE A 134 -9.87 -10.33 -12.89
CA PHE A 134 -8.92 -9.57 -13.70
C PHE A 134 -7.49 -10.14 -13.64
N GLY A 135 -7.18 -11.00 -12.67
CA GLY A 135 -5.87 -11.64 -12.55
C GLY A 135 -4.72 -10.63 -12.38
N ASN A 136 -5.00 -9.51 -11.70
CA ASN A 136 -4.14 -8.33 -11.65
C ASN A 136 -3.41 -8.13 -10.31
N VAL A 137 -3.45 -9.13 -9.42
CA VAL A 137 -2.75 -9.12 -8.12
C VAL A 137 -1.92 -10.38 -7.96
N ASP A 138 -0.61 -10.22 -7.76
CA ASP A 138 0.33 -11.30 -7.48
C ASP A 138 0.97 -11.13 -6.10
N VAL A 139 1.42 -12.24 -5.50
CA VAL A 139 2.19 -12.25 -4.25
C VAL A 139 3.55 -12.88 -4.52
N VAL A 140 4.63 -12.19 -4.12
CA VAL A 140 6.00 -12.70 -4.25
C VAL A 140 6.17 -13.96 -3.38
N GLY A 141 6.40 -15.11 -4.02
CA GLY A 141 6.66 -16.36 -3.31
C GLY A 141 8.05 -16.39 -2.66
N LYS A 142 9.10 -16.18 -3.48
CA LYS A 142 10.50 -16.17 -3.03
C LYS A 142 10.94 -14.75 -2.68
N ALA A 143 10.64 -14.33 -1.45
CA ALA A 143 10.99 -12.99 -0.97
C ALA A 143 12.50 -12.81 -0.76
N GLY A 144 12.97 -11.59 -1.04
CA GLY A 144 14.32 -11.13 -0.74
C GLY A 144 14.42 -10.56 0.69
N ALA A 145 15.65 -10.36 1.15
CA ALA A 145 15.90 -9.52 2.31
C ALA A 145 15.55 -8.06 1.99
N MET A 146 15.18 -7.29 3.01
CA MET A 146 14.91 -5.85 2.93
C MET A 146 15.49 -5.19 4.16
N THR A 147 16.81 -5.17 4.23
CA THR A 147 17.54 -4.50 5.31
C THR A 147 17.30 -2.99 5.19
N PRO A 148 16.76 -2.29 6.21
CA PRO A 148 16.39 -0.88 6.08
C PRO A 148 17.53 0.04 5.62
N MET A 149 18.76 -0.25 6.05
CA MET A 149 19.94 0.58 5.75
C MET A 149 20.75 0.09 4.54
N GLY A 150 20.46 -1.12 4.04
CA GLY A 150 21.29 -1.80 3.06
C GLY A 150 20.68 -1.86 1.66
N SER A 151 21.44 -2.40 0.71
CA SER A 151 21.07 -2.47 -0.71
C SER A 151 20.10 -3.61 -1.06
N SER A 152 19.76 -4.50 -0.13
CA SER A 152 18.79 -5.58 -0.35
C SER A 152 17.37 -5.07 -0.58
N GLY A 153 16.97 -3.95 0.03
CA GLY A 153 15.73 -3.24 -0.29
C GLY A 153 15.69 -2.85 -1.77
N LEU A 154 16.73 -2.14 -2.22
CA LEU A 154 16.89 -1.70 -3.61
C LEU A 154 16.84 -2.90 -4.58
N ALA A 155 17.55 -3.98 -4.27
CA ALA A 155 17.51 -5.21 -5.06
C ALA A 155 16.11 -5.81 -5.13
N ALA A 156 15.35 -5.80 -4.03
CA ALA A 156 13.97 -6.28 -4.00
C ALA A 156 13.03 -5.39 -4.82
N THR A 157 13.19 -4.06 -4.77
CA THR A 157 12.43 -3.10 -5.56
C THR A 157 12.70 -3.25 -7.06
N LEU A 158 13.97 -3.43 -7.47
CA LEU A 158 14.32 -3.69 -8.87
C LEU A 158 13.84 -5.07 -9.36
N HIS A 159 13.87 -6.09 -8.50
CA HIS A 159 13.29 -7.39 -8.81
C HIS A 159 11.78 -7.28 -9.05
N ALA A 160 11.08 -6.55 -8.18
CA ALA A 160 9.65 -6.31 -8.31
C ALA A 160 9.29 -5.54 -9.59
N ALA A 161 10.05 -4.50 -9.91
CA ALA A 161 9.93 -3.75 -11.16
C ALA A 161 10.12 -4.66 -12.39
N SER A 162 11.16 -5.51 -12.38
CA SER A 162 11.42 -6.48 -13.45
C SER A 162 10.28 -7.49 -13.61
N ALA A 163 9.72 -7.99 -12.50
CA ALA A 163 8.57 -8.88 -12.52
C ALA A 163 7.34 -8.18 -13.11
N LEU A 164 7.03 -6.95 -12.70
CA LEU A 164 5.90 -6.18 -13.19
C LEU A 164 6.01 -5.81 -14.68
N LEU A 165 7.21 -5.53 -15.19
CA LEU A 165 7.45 -5.35 -16.62
C LEU A 165 7.15 -6.62 -17.44
N ARG A 166 7.38 -7.80 -16.85
CA ARG A 166 7.11 -9.10 -17.49
C ARG A 166 5.65 -9.55 -17.39
N LEU A 167 4.97 -9.20 -16.31
CA LEU A 167 3.61 -9.63 -16.03
C LEU A 167 2.56 -8.81 -16.79
N ASP A 168 2.85 -7.54 -17.09
CA ASP A 168 1.90 -6.62 -17.70
C ASP A 168 2.65 -5.52 -18.49
N ASP A 169 2.30 -5.32 -19.75
CA ASP A 169 2.87 -4.32 -20.64
C ASP A 169 2.06 -3.02 -20.72
N GLY A 170 0.92 -2.94 -20.04
CA GLY A 170 -0.08 -1.88 -20.19
C GLY A 170 -0.14 -0.83 -19.08
N TRP A 171 0.75 -0.87 -18.09
CA TRP A 171 0.84 0.15 -17.03
C TRP A 171 1.81 1.29 -17.38
N ASP A 172 1.62 2.46 -16.80
CA ASP A 172 2.35 3.70 -17.14
C ASP A 172 3.28 4.19 -16.05
N TRP A 173 2.91 3.97 -14.78
CA TRP A 173 3.69 4.38 -13.62
C TRP A 173 3.89 3.24 -12.63
N PHE A 174 5.11 3.09 -12.15
CA PHE A 174 5.48 2.22 -11.05
C PHE A 174 5.41 2.98 -9.73
N VAL A 175 4.58 2.51 -8.79
CA VAL A 175 4.32 3.16 -7.51
C VAL A 175 4.80 2.26 -6.38
N THR A 176 5.71 2.76 -5.55
CA THR A 176 6.20 2.06 -4.36
C THR A 176 5.35 2.42 -3.14
N LEU A 177 4.85 1.43 -2.40
CA LEU A 177 4.16 1.64 -1.13
C LEU A 177 4.60 0.56 -0.14
N ASN A 178 4.57 0.87 1.15
CA ASN A 178 4.75 -0.08 2.22
C ASN A 178 3.52 -0.14 3.15
N ALA A 179 3.52 -1.09 4.09
CA ALA A 179 2.44 -1.33 5.03
C ALA A 179 2.07 -0.12 5.94
N ALA A 180 2.89 0.93 5.96
CA ALA A 180 2.69 2.16 6.71
C ALA A 180 2.22 3.36 5.87
N ASP A 181 2.12 3.20 4.55
CA ASP A 181 1.50 4.18 3.66
C ASP A 181 -0.03 3.99 3.60
N TYR A 182 -0.75 5.07 3.28
CA TYR A 182 -2.18 5.02 3.00
C TYR A 182 -2.63 6.10 2.00
N PRO A 183 -3.59 5.81 1.10
CA PRO A 183 -4.09 6.81 0.15
C PRO A 183 -5.00 7.85 0.82
N LEU A 184 -4.86 9.10 0.36
CA LEU A 184 -5.71 10.25 0.72
C LEU A 184 -6.69 10.65 -0.40
N ILE A 185 -6.71 9.89 -1.50
CA ILE A 185 -7.65 10.04 -2.61
C ILE A 185 -8.10 8.67 -3.13
N THR A 186 -9.18 8.62 -3.91
CA THR A 186 -9.62 7.37 -4.55
C THR A 186 -8.78 7.05 -5.80
N GLN A 187 -8.83 5.81 -6.28
CA GLN A 187 -8.18 5.44 -7.54
C GLN A 187 -8.78 6.16 -8.74
N ASP A 188 -10.09 6.38 -8.76
CA ASP A 188 -10.76 7.19 -9.79
C ASP A 188 -10.22 8.62 -9.80
N ASP A 189 -9.99 9.24 -8.63
CA ASP A 189 -9.36 10.57 -8.52
C ASP A 189 -7.93 10.55 -9.09
N LEU A 190 -7.14 9.56 -8.70
CA LEU A 190 -5.74 9.43 -9.12
C LEU A 190 -5.64 9.26 -10.64
N ILE A 191 -6.38 8.31 -11.21
CA ILE A 191 -6.42 8.03 -12.65
C ILE A 191 -6.91 9.25 -13.43
N TYR A 192 -7.94 9.94 -12.92
CA TYR A 192 -8.45 11.16 -13.54
C TYR A 192 -7.42 12.28 -13.59
N VAL A 193 -6.68 12.53 -12.51
CA VAL A 193 -5.67 13.61 -12.52
C VAL A 193 -4.45 13.22 -13.35
N PHE A 194 -4.00 11.96 -13.29
CA PHE A 194 -2.87 11.49 -14.08
C PHE A 194 -3.17 11.35 -15.57
N SER A 195 -4.44 11.41 -16.02
CA SER A 195 -4.75 11.39 -17.46
C SER A 195 -4.18 12.61 -18.20
N ASP A 196 -3.97 13.72 -17.48
CA ASP A 196 -3.42 14.96 -18.02
C ASP A 196 -1.90 15.10 -17.77
N VAL A 197 -1.28 14.10 -17.12
CA VAL A 197 0.15 14.10 -16.80
C VAL A 197 0.93 13.41 -17.92
N PRO A 198 2.02 14.02 -18.45
CA PRO A 198 2.88 13.34 -19.41
C PRO A 198 3.48 12.05 -18.81
N ARG A 199 3.27 10.92 -19.49
CA ARG A 199 3.60 9.56 -19.00
C ARG A 199 5.08 9.28 -18.81
N ASN A 200 5.94 10.10 -19.40
CA ASN A 200 7.38 10.01 -19.24
C ASN A 200 7.87 10.63 -17.92
N LEU A 201 7.05 11.40 -17.21
CA LEU A 201 7.45 12.04 -15.96
C LEU A 201 7.49 11.07 -14.78
N SER A 202 8.53 11.21 -13.97
CA SER A 202 8.69 10.55 -12.67
C SER A 202 8.59 11.59 -11.55
N PHE A 203 7.95 11.21 -10.45
CA PHE A 203 7.75 12.02 -9.25
C PHE A 203 8.62 11.46 -8.13
N MET A 204 9.69 12.18 -7.81
CA MET A 204 10.61 11.86 -6.73
C MET A 204 11.23 13.13 -6.17
N ASP A 205 11.14 13.31 -4.86
CA ASP A 205 11.88 14.36 -4.16
C ASP A 205 13.38 14.05 -4.22
N HIS A 206 14.22 15.01 -4.62
CA HIS A 206 15.66 14.83 -4.76
C HIS A 206 16.44 16.13 -4.52
N THR A 207 17.68 15.96 -4.05
CA THR A 207 18.69 17.01 -3.90
C THR A 207 20.09 16.41 -4.07
N SER A 208 21.03 17.20 -4.58
CA SER A 208 22.47 16.88 -4.47
C SER A 208 23.19 17.71 -3.40
N ASP A 209 22.47 18.58 -2.68
CA ASP A 209 23.00 19.20 -1.46
C ASP A 209 22.99 18.16 -0.34
N LEU A 210 24.12 17.47 -0.19
CA LEU A 210 24.27 16.36 0.74
C LEU A 210 24.46 16.83 2.18
N GLY A 211 25.15 17.96 2.38
CA GLY A 211 25.57 18.41 3.70
C GLY A 211 26.17 17.27 4.55
N TRP A 212 25.69 17.12 5.78
CA TRP A 212 26.12 16.06 6.70
C TRP A 212 25.91 14.63 6.16
N LYS A 213 25.00 14.44 5.19
CA LYS A 213 24.72 13.11 4.61
C LYS A 213 25.90 12.58 3.81
N GLU A 214 26.77 13.45 3.30
CA GLU A 214 27.96 13.02 2.56
C GLU A 214 28.87 12.14 3.44
N GLU A 215 29.29 12.69 4.58
CA GLU A 215 30.15 12.01 5.56
C GLU A 215 29.45 10.82 6.23
N GLN A 216 28.14 10.89 6.43
CA GLN A 216 27.39 9.87 7.19
C GLN A 216 26.76 8.76 6.35
N ARG A 217 26.54 8.97 5.04
CA ARG A 217 25.81 8.02 4.18
C ARG A 217 26.55 7.64 2.91
N VAL A 218 27.32 8.56 2.32
CA VAL A 218 27.96 8.35 1.01
C VAL A 218 29.37 7.78 1.17
N GLN A 219 30.19 8.44 2.00
CA GLN A 219 31.57 8.06 2.27
C GLN A 219 31.72 6.75 3.07
N PRO A 220 30.82 6.41 4.03
CA PRO A 220 30.89 5.12 4.70
C PRO A 220 30.58 3.96 3.76
N ILE A 221 31.40 2.91 3.85
CA ILE A 221 31.21 1.70 3.05
C ILE A 221 30.50 0.67 3.91
N ILE A 222 29.34 0.19 3.43
CA ILE A 222 28.59 -0.87 4.10
C ILE A 222 28.48 -2.13 3.25
N VAL A 223 28.40 -3.28 3.90
CA VAL A 223 28.05 -4.56 3.28
C VAL A 223 26.74 -5.02 3.89
N ASP A 224 25.68 -5.04 3.08
CA ASP A 224 24.37 -5.51 3.53
C ASP A 224 24.43 -7.03 3.80
N ALA A 225 24.23 -7.42 5.06
CA ALA A 225 24.23 -8.82 5.44
C ALA A 225 23.05 -9.59 4.82
N GLY A 226 21.96 -8.91 4.47
CA GLY A 226 20.78 -9.50 3.85
C GLY A 226 21.03 -10.14 2.48
N ILE A 227 22.13 -9.78 1.82
CA ILE A 227 22.50 -10.32 0.50
C ILE A 227 23.09 -11.73 0.60
N TYR A 228 23.80 -12.07 1.68
CA TYR A 228 24.53 -13.35 1.80
C TYR A 228 24.24 -14.13 3.09
N LEU A 229 23.67 -13.49 4.12
CA LEU A 229 23.23 -14.12 5.37
C LEU A 229 21.72 -13.97 5.52
N ALA A 230 21.00 -15.04 5.14
CA ALA A 230 19.56 -15.08 5.30
C ALA A 230 19.12 -14.72 6.74
N LYS A 231 18.13 -13.84 6.86
CA LYS A 231 17.48 -13.39 8.12
C LYS A 231 18.26 -12.39 8.98
N ARG A 232 19.40 -11.85 8.54
CA ARG A 232 20.01 -10.68 9.22
C ARG A 232 19.42 -9.37 8.70
N LYS A 233 19.10 -8.45 9.62
CA LYS A 233 18.58 -7.10 9.34
C LYS A 233 19.63 -6.00 9.54
N ASN A 234 20.89 -6.37 9.67
CA ASN A 234 21.99 -5.45 9.95
C ASN A 234 22.91 -5.39 8.73
N TYR A 235 23.77 -4.38 8.71
CA TYR A 235 24.88 -4.26 7.78
C TYR A 235 26.21 -4.35 8.54
N PHE A 236 27.28 -4.63 7.82
CA PHE A 236 28.65 -4.47 8.32
C PHE A 236 29.20 -3.17 7.75
N GLN A 237 29.84 -2.35 8.59
CA GLN A 237 30.49 -1.13 8.14
C GLN A 237 32.00 -1.36 8.08
N ALA A 238 32.65 -0.91 7.01
CA ALA A 238 34.09 -0.90 6.92
C ALA A 238 34.70 0.11 7.91
N SER A 239 35.95 -0.11 8.30
CA SER A 239 36.68 0.83 9.16
C SER A 239 37.08 2.11 8.43
N ASP A 240 37.37 2.00 7.14
CA ASP A 240 37.75 3.12 6.29
C ASP A 240 36.55 3.62 5.47
N ASN A 241 36.57 4.92 5.17
CA ASN A 241 35.63 5.57 4.27
C ASN A 241 36.22 5.63 2.85
N ARG A 242 35.35 5.78 1.85
CA ARG A 242 35.72 6.18 0.48
C ARG A 242 35.45 7.66 0.25
N ASP A 243 36.06 8.21 -0.78
CA ASP A 243 35.69 9.52 -1.32
C ASP A 243 34.33 9.47 -2.04
N THR A 244 33.66 10.62 -2.08
CA THR A 244 32.45 10.83 -2.88
C THR A 244 32.80 10.72 -4.37
N PRO A 245 31.96 10.07 -5.21
CA PRO A 245 32.29 9.78 -6.60
C PRO A 245 32.35 11.06 -7.44
N GLU A 246 33.43 11.21 -8.22
CA GLU A 246 33.57 12.28 -9.21
C GLU A 246 32.96 11.93 -10.58
N SER A 247 32.77 10.64 -10.86
CA SER A 247 32.30 10.14 -12.16
C SER A 247 30.82 10.38 -12.44
N PHE A 248 30.04 10.72 -11.41
CA PHE A 248 28.62 11.09 -11.50
C PHE A 248 28.26 11.97 -10.29
N LYS A 249 27.23 12.80 -10.43
CA LYS A 249 26.74 13.62 -9.32
C LYS A 249 25.84 12.78 -8.41
N PHE A 250 26.12 12.72 -7.12
CA PHE A 250 25.29 11.97 -6.18
C PHE A 250 24.03 12.75 -5.83
N PHE A 251 22.86 12.13 -6.01
CA PHE A 251 21.58 12.66 -5.57
C PHE A 251 20.96 11.74 -4.52
N THR A 252 20.28 12.35 -3.55
CA THR A 252 19.51 11.68 -2.51
C THR A 252 18.12 12.27 -2.39
N GLY A 253 17.18 11.51 -1.84
CA GLY A 253 15.80 11.91 -1.75
C GLY A 253 14.94 10.96 -0.93
N SER A 254 13.63 11.09 -1.09
CA SER A 254 12.66 10.16 -0.51
C SER A 254 12.79 8.79 -1.18
N PRO A 255 12.87 7.66 -0.43
CA PRO A 255 12.89 6.33 -1.05
C PRO A 255 11.54 5.96 -1.67
N TRP A 256 10.51 6.78 -1.43
CA TRP A 256 9.17 6.57 -1.91
C TRP A 256 9.02 7.30 -3.23
N VAL A 257 8.86 6.55 -4.31
CA VAL A 257 8.88 7.11 -5.68
C VAL A 257 7.65 6.71 -6.49
N ILE A 258 7.31 7.53 -7.49
CA ILE A 258 6.41 7.18 -8.59
C ILE A 258 7.19 7.36 -9.89
N LEU A 259 7.59 6.25 -10.51
CA LEU A 259 8.49 6.24 -11.65
C LEU A 259 7.72 6.01 -12.94
N SER A 260 8.06 6.73 -14.01
CA SER A 260 7.54 6.42 -15.34
C SER A 260 8.01 5.04 -15.79
N ARG A 261 7.16 4.33 -16.55
CA ARG A 261 7.52 3.01 -17.09
C ARG A 261 8.81 3.04 -17.90
N SER A 262 9.01 4.06 -18.74
CA SER A 262 10.21 4.20 -19.57
C SER A 262 11.48 4.30 -18.71
N PHE A 263 11.43 5.02 -17.59
CA PHE A 263 12.55 5.07 -16.66
C PHE A 263 12.77 3.74 -15.94
N VAL A 264 11.70 3.03 -15.58
CA VAL A 264 11.82 1.68 -14.99
C VAL A 264 12.43 0.69 -16.00
N GLU A 265 12.03 0.76 -17.27
CA GLU A 265 12.64 -0.02 -18.35
C GLU A 265 14.13 0.29 -18.48
N TYR A 266 14.54 1.55 -18.36
CA TYR A 266 15.95 1.93 -18.30
C TYR A 266 16.70 1.31 -17.12
N CYS A 267 16.12 1.38 -15.92
CA CYS A 267 16.71 0.78 -14.71
C CYS A 267 16.98 -0.72 -14.88
N ILE A 268 16.05 -1.43 -15.54
CA ILE A 268 16.09 -2.90 -15.64
C ILE A 268 16.87 -3.37 -16.88
N LEU A 269 16.65 -2.78 -18.04
CA LEU A 269 17.26 -3.20 -19.30
C LEU A 269 18.64 -2.58 -19.49
N GLY A 270 18.82 -1.33 -19.05
CA GLY A 270 20.05 -0.54 -19.16
C GLY A 270 20.63 -0.57 -20.56
N TRP A 271 20.14 0.28 -21.46
CA TRP A 271 20.69 0.38 -22.82
C TRP A 271 22.11 0.98 -22.86
N ASP A 272 22.59 1.53 -21.75
CA ASP A 272 23.99 1.90 -21.53
C ASP A 272 24.53 1.30 -20.21
N ASN A 273 25.75 1.71 -19.83
CA ASN A 273 26.41 1.20 -18.63
C ASN A 273 26.00 1.90 -17.33
N LEU A 274 25.38 3.08 -17.37
CA LEU A 274 25.12 3.91 -16.19
C LEU A 274 24.28 3.19 -15.11
N PRO A 275 23.13 2.54 -15.42
CA PRO A 275 22.37 1.78 -14.42
C PRO A 275 23.21 0.71 -13.72
N ARG A 276 24.08 0.01 -14.46
CA ARG A 276 24.92 -1.07 -13.92
C ARG A 276 26.06 -0.53 -13.07
N THR A 277 26.74 0.53 -13.53
CA THR A 277 27.80 1.21 -12.77
C THR A 277 27.26 1.75 -11.45
N LEU A 278 26.10 2.42 -11.48
CA LEU A 278 25.47 2.93 -10.26
C LEU A 278 25.01 1.79 -9.35
N LEU A 279 24.46 0.69 -9.87
CA LEU A 279 24.10 -0.46 -9.03
C LEU A 279 25.29 -1.02 -8.26
N LEU A 280 26.45 -1.16 -8.92
CA LEU A 280 27.67 -1.61 -8.25
C LEU A 280 28.07 -0.66 -7.12
N TYR A 281 28.03 0.65 -7.36
CA TYR A 281 28.35 1.65 -6.35
C TYR A 281 27.37 1.64 -5.17
N PHE A 282 26.06 1.66 -5.47
CA PHE A 282 24.98 1.72 -4.48
C PHE A 282 24.80 0.42 -3.70
N THR A 283 25.44 -0.68 -4.11
CA THR A 283 25.48 -1.91 -3.31
C THR A 283 26.12 -1.68 -1.94
N ASN A 284 27.03 -0.71 -1.83
CA ASN A 284 27.76 -0.41 -0.60
C ASN A 284 27.50 1.02 -0.05
N VAL A 285 26.35 1.60 -0.33
CA VAL A 285 25.91 2.91 0.17
C VAL A 285 24.84 2.72 1.24
N ILE A 286 24.89 3.48 2.34
CA ILE A 286 23.83 3.51 3.35
C ILE A 286 22.54 4.07 2.73
N LEU A 287 21.39 3.42 2.98
CA LEU A 287 20.09 3.83 2.48
C LEU A 287 20.06 3.91 0.94
N SER A 288 20.54 2.87 0.25
CA SER A 288 20.74 2.88 -1.20
C SER A 288 19.46 3.20 -2.01
N GLU A 289 18.28 2.85 -1.49
CA GLU A 289 16.98 3.19 -2.10
C GLU A 289 16.69 4.70 -2.11
N GLU A 290 17.23 5.45 -1.14
CA GLU A 290 17.10 6.91 -1.07
C GLU A 290 18.00 7.62 -2.10
N SER A 291 18.84 6.91 -2.85
CA SER A 291 19.86 7.56 -3.69
C SER A 291 20.01 6.95 -5.09
N TYR A 292 19.75 5.66 -5.28
CA TYR A 292 19.94 5.00 -6.57
C TYR A 292 19.09 5.61 -7.69
N PHE A 293 17.77 5.67 -7.51
CA PHE A 293 16.87 6.17 -8.55
C PHE A 293 17.13 7.65 -8.84
N HIS A 294 17.35 8.45 -7.80
CA HIS A 294 17.66 9.88 -7.90
C HIS A 294 18.95 10.13 -8.67
N SER A 295 20.03 9.43 -8.30
CA SER A 295 21.32 9.57 -8.99
C SER A 295 21.24 9.04 -10.42
N LEU A 296 20.53 7.94 -10.66
CA LEU A 296 20.40 7.38 -12.01
C LEU A 296 19.63 8.30 -12.94
N ILE A 297 18.48 8.83 -12.50
CA ILE A 297 17.65 9.67 -13.35
C ILE A 297 18.33 11.00 -13.67
N CYS A 298 19.01 11.60 -12.68
CA CYS A 298 19.65 12.90 -12.84
C CYS A 298 20.99 12.87 -13.58
N ASN A 299 21.64 11.71 -13.69
CA ASN A 299 22.85 11.55 -14.50
C ASN A 299 22.57 10.93 -15.88
N SER A 300 21.29 10.65 -16.21
CA SER A 300 20.92 10.11 -17.52
C SER A 300 20.48 11.23 -18.46
N ALA A 301 21.14 11.33 -19.61
CA ALA A 301 20.81 12.32 -20.64
C ALA A 301 19.36 12.19 -21.15
N ASP A 302 18.81 10.97 -21.14
CA ASP A 302 17.45 10.69 -21.61
C ASP A 302 16.37 11.10 -20.58
N PHE A 303 16.71 11.10 -19.28
CA PHE A 303 15.72 11.24 -18.21
C PHE A 303 15.91 12.41 -17.26
N GLN A 304 17.06 13.09 -17.25
CA GLN A 304 17.35 14.21 -16.32
C GLN A 304 16.33 15.36 -16.35
N ASN A 305 15.59 15.49 -17.46
CA ASN A 305 14.55 16.52 -17.64
C ASN A 305 13.12 15.98 -17.40
N THR A 306 12.97 14.73 -16.97
CA THR A 306 11.69 14.05 -16.77
C THR A 306 11.33 13.86 -15.30
N THR A 307 11.98 14.61 -14.42
CA THR A 307 11.83 14.55 -12.96
C THR A 307 11.02 15.71 -12.42
N VAL A 308 9.90 15.42 -11.80
CA VAL A 308 9.16 16.36 -10.95
C VAL A 308 9.69 16.20 -9.52
N ASN A 309 10.26 17.26 -8.95
CA ASN A 309 10.88 17.25 -7.61
C ASN A 309 9.83 17.26 -6.48
N ASN A 310 9.05 16.18 -6.40
CA ASN A 310 8.04 15.96 -5.37
C ASN A 310 7.69 14.47 -5.35
N ASP A 311 7.60 13.85 -4.18
CA ASP A 311 7.30 12.42 -4.05
C ASP A 311 5.80 12.10 -3.91
N LEU A 312 4.93 13.12 -3.95
CA LEU A 312 3.48 13.04 -3.81
C LEU A 312 3.03 12.35 -2.51
N ARG A 313 3.81 12.48 -1.43
CA ARG A 313 3.49 11.93 -0.10
C ARG A 313 3.49 12.98 0.98
N TYR A 314 2.50 12.89 1.86
CA TYR A 314 2.44 13.70 3.07
C TYR A 314 3.22 12.99 4.17
N MET A 315 4.21 13.69 4.70
CA MET A 315 5.06 13.25 5.81
C MET A 315 5.28 14.41 6.75
N VAL A 316 5.30 14.13 8.04
CA VAL A 316 5.71 15.09 9.07
C VAL A 316 7.01 14.58 9.66
N TRP A 317 8.02 15.44 9.70
CA TRP A 317 9.29 15.16 10.36
C TRP A 317 9.31 15.89 11.71
N ASP A 318 9.76 15.20 12.75
CA ASP A 318 10.03 15.84 14.04
C ASP A 318 11.25 16.78 13.90
N ASP A 319 11.43 17.72 14.84
CA ASP A 319 12.60 18.60 14.90
C ASP A 319 13.40 18.34 16.19
N PRO A 320 14.62 17.78 16.10
CA PRO A 320 15.33 17.36 14.87
C PRO A 320 14.74 16.09 14.23
N PRO A 321 14.94 15.87 12.92
CA PRO A 321 14.37 14.72 12.22
C PRO A 321 14.96 13.40 12.72
N GLY A 322 14.08 12.45 13.01
CA GLY A 322 14.45 11.05 13.28
C GLY A 322 14.82 10.28 12.00
N ILE A 323 15.10 8.98 12.15
CA ILE A 323 15.36 8.07 11.01
C ILE A 323 14.07 7.86 10.19
N GLU A 324 12.93 7.80 10.85
CA GLU A 324 11.62 7.68 10.21
C GLU A 324 10.75 8.89 10.55
N PRO A 325 9.80 9.27 9.68
CA PRO A 325 8.88 10.36 9.94
C PRO A 325 7.91 10.05 11.09
N HIS A 326 7.28 11.10 11.61
CA HIS A 326 6.28 11.06 12.66
C HIS A 326 5.14 10.08 12.35
N LEU A 327 4.65 9.40 13.38
CA LEU A 327 3.50 8.48 13.27
C LEU A 327 2.21 9.29 13.26
N LEU A 328 1.66 9.48 12.06
CA LEU A 328 0.44 10.23 11.81
C LEU A 328 -0.74 9.61 12.55
N ASN A 329 -1.54 10.48 13.17
CA ASN A 329 -2.73 10.11 13.91
C ASN A 329 -3.89 11.09 13.62
N THR A 330 -4.97 11.02 14.41
CA THR A 330 -6.17 11.83 14.17
C THR A 330 -5.94 13.35 14.31
N THR A 331 -4.93 13.79 15.06
CA THR A 331 -4.56 15.21 15.22
C THR A 331 -4.06 15.81 13.90
N ASP A 332 -3.35 15.02 13.10
CA ASP A 332 -2.70 15.47 11.88
C ASP A 332 -3.67 15.50 10.68
N TYR A 333 -4.88 14.96 10.89
CA TYR A 333 -5.87 14.77 9.84
C TYR A 333 -6.18 16.04 9.03
N ALA A 334 -6.32 17.19 9.68
CA ALA A 334 -6.66 18.42 8.97
C ALA A 334 -5.55 18.84 7.99
N GLU A 335 -4.29 18.81 8.41
CA GLU A 335 -3.15 19.18 7.58
C GLU A 335 -2.86 18.11 6.50
N MET A 336 -3.07 16.83 6.81
CA MET A 336 -3.05 15.75 5.80
C MET A 336 -3.99 16.06 4.64
N ILE A 337 -5.26 16.41 4.91
CA ILE A 337 -6.23 16.71 3.85
C ILE A 337 -5.85 17.98 3.08
N LYS A 338 -5.41 19.01 3.80
CA LYS A 338 -5.05 20.31 3.23
C LYS A 338 -3.85 20.24 2.30
N SER A 339 -2.93 19.29 2.50
CA SER A 339 -1.75 19.08 1.66
C SER A 339 -2.08 18.83 0.18
N GLY A 340 -3.23 18.23 -0.10
CA GLY A 340 -3.68 17.92 -1.47
C GLY A 340 -2.96 16.75 -2.15
N VAL A 341 -1.96 16.13 -1.50
CA VAL A 341 -1.23 14.98 -2.06
C VAL A 341 -2.05 13.68 -1.99
N PRO A 342 -1.77 12.69 -2.87
CA PRO A 342 -2.54 11.46 -2.98
C PRO A 342 -2.24 10.41 -1.91
N PHE A 343 -1.11 10.49 -1.21
CA PHE A 343 -0.68 9.49 -0.23
C PHE A 343 -0.13 10.15 1.04
N ALA A 344 -0.13 9.42 2.15
CA ALA A 344 0.45 9.86 3.42
C ALA A 344 1.15 8.72 4.16
N ARG A 345 2.12 9.08 5.01
CA ARG A 345 2.83 8.16 5.90
C ARG A 345 3.49 8.87 7.09
N GLN A 346 3.80 8.19 8.18
CA GLN A 346 3.54 6.77 8.42
C GLN A 346 2.44 6.54 9.45
N PHE A 347 1.67 5.47 9.29
CA PHE A 347 0.58 5.12 10.19
C PHE A 347 0.92 3.94 11.10
N ARG A 348 0.42 3.96 12.34
CA ARG A 348 0.43 2.77 13.22
C ARG A 348 -0.60 1.74 12.76
N HIS A 349 -0.33 0.48 13.07
CA HIS A 349 -1.29 -0.59 12.83
C HIS A 349 -2.57 -0.33 13.64
N GLY A 350 -3.71 -0.26 12.94
CA GLY A 350 -5.02 -0.09 13.57
C GLY A 350 -5.26 1.32 14.15
N ASP A 351 -4.50 2.33 13.73
CA ASP A 351 -4.78 3.71 14.16
C ASP A 351 -6.17 4.17 13.69
N ALA A 352 -6.90 4.86 14.57
CA ALA A 352 -8.26 5.35 14.30
C ALA A 352 -8.31 6.32 13.10
N VAL A 353 -7.19 6.99 12.79
CA VAL A 353 -7.12 7.88 11.62
C VAL A 353 -7.32 7.13 10.31
N LEU A 354 -6.92 5.85 10.22
CA LEU A 354 -7.12 5.04 9.03
C LEU A 354 -8.62 4.77 8.78
N ASP A 355 -9.39 4.52 9.84
CA ASP A 355 -10.83 4.34 9.77
C ASP A 355 -11.55 5.66 9.43
N LYS A 356 -11.01 6.78 9.92
CA LYS A 356 -11.46 8.13 9.53
C LYS A 356 -11.21 8.36 8.04
N ILE A 357 -10.02 8.05 7.51
CA ILE A 357 -9.71 8.15 6.07
C ILE A 357 -10.68 7.28 5.25
N ASP A 358 -10.87 6.02 5.64
CA ASP A 358 -11.77 5.10 4.93
C ASP A 358 -13.20 5.62 4.85
N SER A 359 -13.75 6.10 5.96
CA SER A 359 -15.15 6.54 6.03
C SER A 359 -15.40 7.92 5.42
N THR A 360 -14.43 8.84 5.52
CA THR A 360 -14.62 10.24 5.13
C THR A 360 -14.10 10.52 3.73
N ILE A 361 -12.95 9.95 3.34
CA ILE A 361 -12.32 10.16 2.04
C ILE A 361 -12.71 9.05 1.08
N LEU A 362 -12.33 7.81 1.40
CA LEU A 362 -12.38 6.70 0.45
C LEU A 362 -13.79 6.09 0.32
N LYS A 363 -14.71 6.44 1.24
CA LYS A 363 -16.06 5.85 1.35
C LYS A 363 -16.02 4.32 1.33
N ARG A 364 -14.97 3.76 1.93
CA ARG A 364 -14.65 2.34 1.93
C ARG A 364 -15.24 1.67 3.17
N ARG A 365 -15.83 0.49 2.98
CA ARG A 365 -16.26 -0.38 4.09
C ARG A 365 -15.12 -1.29 4.52
N ASN A 366 -15.15 -1.77 5.77
CA ASN A 366 -14.13 -2.67 6.27
C ASN A 366 -14.02 -3.95 5.41
N ASN A 367 -12.79 -4.40 5.13
CA ASN A 367 -12.46 -5.54 4.26
C ASN A 367 -13.04 -5.45 2.83
N LYS A 368 -13.43 -4.26 2.35
CA LYS A 368 -13.91 -4.03 0.98
C LYS A 368 -12.98 -3.11 0.22
N ALA A 369 -12.96 -3.28 -1.11
CA ALA A 369 -12.27 -2.36 -2.01
C ALA A 369 -12.95 -0.98 -1.99
N VAL A 370 -12.21 0.07 -2.35
CA VAL A 370 -12.77 1.41 -2.56
C VAL A 370 -13.79 1.37 -3.71
N PRO A 371 -15.03 1.84 -3.51
CA PRO A 371 -15.99 1.95 -4.59
C PRO A 371 -15.52 2.96 -5.65
N GLY A 372 -15.33 2.47 -6.88
CA GLY A 372 -15.06 3.30 -8.07
C GLY A 372 -16.19 3.18 -9.10
N ALA A 373 -16.09 3.91 -10.20
CA ALA A 373 -17.06 3.86 -11.30
C ALA A 373 -17.18 2.47 -11.94
N TRP A 374 -16.13 1.65 -11.83
CA TRP A 374 -16.12 0.26 -12.26
C TRP A 374 -17.00 -0.65 -11.40
N CYS A 375 -17.44 -0.24 -10.21
CA CYS A 375 -18.30 -1.05 -9.34
C CYS A 375 -19.78 -0.93 -9.78
N SER A 376 -20.43 -2.05 -10.10
CA SER A 376 -21.75 -2.05 -10.76
C SER A 376 -22.90 -2.62 -9.94
N ALA A 377 -22.65 -3.21 -8.76
CA ALA A 377 -23.70 -3.81 -7.95
C ALA A 377 -24.63 -2.73 -7.36
N LYS A 378 -25.94 -2.84 -7.65
CA LYS A 378 -26.94 -1.82 -7.30
C LYS A 378 -27.69 -2.06 -5.99
N LYS A 379 -27.58 -3.24 -5.37
CA LYS A 379 -28.35 -3.60 -4.17
C LYS A 379 -27.66 -3.05 -2.92
N TRP A 380 -28.40 -2.34 -2.06
CA TRP A 380 -27.86 -1.65 -0.88
C TRP A 380 -27.18 -2.56 0.16
N TRP A 381 -27.60 -3.83 0.25
CA TRP A 381 -27.01 -4.84 1.13
C TRP A 381 -25.81 -5.56 0.50
N MET A 382 -25.58 -5.40 -0.80
CA MET A 382 -24.45 -5.99 -1.48
C MET A 382 -23.25 -5.04 -1.44
N ASP A 383 -22.07 -5.63 -1.52
CA ASP A 383 -20.84 -4.89 -1.77
C ASP A 383 -20.90 -4.31 -3.20
N PRO A 384 -20.79 -2.97 -3.38
CA PRO A 384 -20.84 -2.34 -4.70
C PRO A 384 -19.89 -2.97 -5.72
N CYS A 385 -18.73 -3.43 -5.24
CA CYS A 385 -17.64 -3.97 -6.06
C CYS A 385 -17.65 -5.50 -6.16
N SER A 386 -18.73 -6.15 -5.70
CA SER A 386 -18.97 -7.59 -5.93
C SER A 386 -19.33 -7.91 -7.38
N GLN A 387 -19.79 -6.90 -8.12
CA GLN A 387 -19.98 -6.92 -9.56
C GLN A 387 -19.21 -5.74 -10.16
N TRP A 388 -18.68 -5.93 -11.35
CA TRP A 388 -17.94 -4.90 -12.07
C TRP A 388 -18.63 -4.53 -13.38
N GLY A 389 -18.44 -3.29 -13.79
CA GLY A 389 -18.82 -2.73 -15.08
C GLY A 389 -17.58 -2.44 -15.91
N ASN A 390 -17.61 -1.34 -16.66
CA ASN A 390 -16.48 -0.91 -17.48
C ASN A 390 -15.35 -0.35 -16.61
N ALA A 391 -14.15 -0.94 -16.71
CA ALA A 391 -12.96 -0.51 -15.99
C ALA A 391 -12.25 0.69 -16.65
N ASP A 392 -12.68 1.15 -17.83
CA ASP A 392 -12.19 2.36 -18.51
C ASP A 392 -12.95 3.63 -18.13
N ILE A 393 -13.93 3.53 -17.22
CA ILE A 393 -14.66 4.69 -16.73
C ILE A 393 -14.16 5.00 -15.32
N VAL A 394 -13.87 6.29 -15.07
CA VAL A 394 -13.58 6.81 -13.75
C VAL A 394 -14.58 7.91 -13.40
N LYS A 395 -14.91 8.02 -12.11
CA LYS A 395 -15.76 9.08 -11.58
C LYS A 395 -14.98 9.85 -10.52
N PRO A 396 -14.34 10.98 -10.88
CA PRO A 396 -13.60 11.78 -9.92
C PRO A 396 -14.54 12.28 -8.81
N GLY A 397 -14.07 12.17 -7.58
CA GLY A 397 -14.67 12.73 -6.38
C GLY A 397 -14.18 14.14 -6.09
N PRO A 398 -14.57 14.70 -4.93
CA PRO A 398 -14.21 16.08 -4.55
C PRO A 398 -12.69 16.30 -4.45
N ARG A 399 -11.94 15.26 -4.09
CA ARG A 399 -10.50 15.32 -3.83
C ARG A 399 -9.67 15.41 -5.12
N ALA A 400 -10.18 14.93 -6.26
CA ALA A 400 -9.54 15.13 -7.56
C ALA A 400 -9.28 16.61 -7.86
N LYS A 401 -10.18 17.53 -7.47
CA LYS A 401 -10.00 18.97 -7.73
C LYS A 401 -8.85 19.59 -6.93
N GLU A 402 -8.63 19.13 -5.71
CA GLU A 402 -7.50 19.57 -4.89
C GLU A 402 -6.19 19.00 -5.42
N PHE A 403 -6.18 17.71 -5.75
CA PHE A 403 -5.01 17.05 -6.31
C PHE A 403 -4.64 17.61 -7.70
N ALA A 404 -5.62 17.89 -8.57
CA ALA A 404 -5.38 18.50 -9.88
C ALA A 404 -4.72 19.89 -9.77
N ARG A 405 -5.11 20.70 -8.77
CA ARG A 405 -4.49 22.01 -8.53
C ARG A 405 -3.03 21.87 -8.08
N LEU A 406 -2.75 20.93 -7.17
CA LEU A 406 -1.39 20.61 -6.78
C LEU A 406 -0.57 20.15 -7.99
N MET A 407 -1.10 19.20 -8.77
CA MET A 407 -0.42 18.66 -9.95
C MET A 407 -0.12 19.74 -10.99
N GLN A 408 -1.07 20.63 -11.29
CA GLN A 408 -0.84 21.77 -12.18
C GLN A 408 0.28 22.68 -11.68
N LYS A 409 0.34 22.96 -10.38
CA LYS A 409 1.43 23.72 -9.78
C LYS A 409 2.77 23.01 -10.01
N LEU A 410 2.87 21.73 -9.63
CA LEU A 410 4.10 20.94 -9.78
C LEU A 410 4.58 20.88 -11.24
N LEU A 411 3.67 20.71 -12.19
CA LEU A 411 4.01 20.69 -13.62
C LEU A 411 4.42 22.06 -14.15
N ASN A 412 3.87 23.15 -13.62
CA ASN A 412 4.31 24.50 -13.98
C ASN A 412 5.69 24.80 -13.41
N ASP A 413 5.92 24.45 -12.13
CA ASP A 413 7.22 24.60 -11.46
C ASP A 413 8.28 23.81 -12.23
N TRP A 414 8.03 22.53 -12.55
CA TRP A 414 8.91 21.69 -13.39
C TRP A 414 9.22 22.33 -14.76
N LYS A 415 8.21 22.85 -15.48
CA LYS A 415 8.43 23.53 -16.77
C LYS A 415 9.26 24.79 -16.64
N SER A 416 9.11 25.52 -15.54
CA SER A 416 9.83 26.77 -15.29
C SER A 416 11.26 26.54 -14.82
N GLU A 417 11.48 25.47 -14.06
CA GLU A 417 12.77 25.15 -13.48
C GLU A 417 13.65 24.37 -14.45
N SER A 418 13.09 23.60 -15.40
CA SER A 418 13.75 22.86 -16.52
C SER A 418 15.04 22.06 -16.21
N ASN A 419 15.47 22.06 -14.95
CA ASN A 419 16.81 21.73 -14.47
C ASN A 419 16.75 21.19 -13.03
N SER A 420 15.73 20.38 -12.68
CA SER A 420 15.59 19.83 -11.31
C SER A 420 16.84 19.05 -10.86
N CYS A 421 17.60 18.52 -11.83
CA CYS A 421 18.86 17.83 -11.62
C CYS A 421 20.12 18.73 -11.70
N LEU A 422 20.00 20.06 -11.65
CA LEU A 422 21.15 20.97 -11.58
C LEU A 422 21.55 21.38 -10.16
N SER A 423 20.62 21.35 -9.19
CA SER A 423 20.91 21.65 -7.78
C SER A 423 21.88 20.66 -7.21
#